data_AF-A0A7C1LSJ7-F1
#
_entry.id   AF-A0A7C1LSJ7-F1
#
_cell.length_a   1.000
_cell.length_b   1.000
_cell.length_c   1.000
_cell.angle_alpha   90.00
_cell.angle_beta   90.00
_cell.angle_gamma   90.00
#
_symmetry.space_group_name_H-M   'P 1'
#
loop_
_entity.id
_entity.type
_entity.pdbx_description
1 polymer ?
#
loop_
_entity_poly.entity_id
_entity_poly.type
_entity_poly.pdbx_seq_one_letter_code
_entity_poly.pdbx_strand_id
1 'polypeptide(L)'
;FIFYPNIINTLESRKIEGSARQVMMNLQRAKFQAVKTKLNHRVRFEAVGAGWVYYIEKEDNPNEWNIMRGFLRKSIPLEFQVNVDFPNDTVEFSPLGLVANYSSTQRSITLQSLKLAGYGKPDQRIIKVIAGGSIQYIVAEGG
;
A
#
# COMPACT_ATOMS: atom_id res chain seq x y z
N PHE A 1 -12.27 25.55 27.08
CA PHE A 1 -11.82 25.02 25.77
C PHE A 1 -12.89 24.09 25.23
N ILE A 2 -13.60 24.50 24.18
CA ILE A 2 -14.65 23.67 23.57
C ILE A 2 -13.94 22.68 22.63
N PHE A 3 -13.86 21.42 23.04
CA PHE A 3 -13.36 20.33 22.21
C PHE A 3 -14.44 19.96 21.19
N TYR A 4 -14.08 19.97 19.89
CA TYR A 4 -14.97 19.56 18.81
C TYR A 4 -14.53 18.17 18.28
N PRO A 5 -14.98 17.08 18.90
CA PRO A 5 -14.59 15.71 18.52
C PRO A 5 -14.89 15.38 17.05
N ASN A 6 -15.93 15.99 16.46
CA ASN A 6 -16.27 15.78 15.05
C ASN A 6 -15.21 16.28 14.07
N ILE A 7 -14.49 17.37 14.35
CA ILE A 7 -13.47 17.91 13.44
C ILE A 7 -12.23 17.00 13.43
N ILE A 8 -11.80 16.54 14.62
CA ILE A 8 -10.66 15.63 14.77
C ILE A 8 -10.92 14.31 14.04
N ASN A 9 -12.14 13.76 14.15
CA ASN A 9 -12.54 12.55 13.44
C ASN A 9 -12.40 12.70 11.91
N THR A 10 -12.84 13.84 11.36
CA THR A 10 -12.74 14.07 9.90
C THR A 10 -11.31 14.26 9.41
N LEU A 11 -10.46 14.93 10.19
CA LEU A 11 -9.05 15.12 9.84
C LEU A 11 -8.30 13.79 9.85
N GLU A 12 -8.42 13.01 10.92
CA GLU A 12 -7.74 11.71 11.04
C GLU A 12 -8.22 10.73 9.95
N SER A 13 -9.52 10.73 9.64
CA SER A 13 -10.09 9.94 8.53
C SER A 13 -9.50 10.35 7.18
N ARG A 14 -9.36 11.64 6.92
CA ARG A 14 -8.75 12.14 5.67
C ARG A 14 -7.28 11.76 5.55
N LYS A 15 -6.52 11.79 6.65
CA LYS A 15 -5.10 11.43 6.63
C LYS A 15 -4.87 9.95 6.31
N ILE A 16 -5.61 9.05 6.99
CA ILE A 16 -5.46 7.61 6.73
C ILE A 16 -5.92 7.26 5.32
N GLU A 17 -7.01 7.87 4.85
CA GLU A 17 -7.47 7.71 3.46
C GLU A 17 -6.45 8.23 2.45
N GLY A 18 -5.87 9.41 2.69
CA GLY A 18 -4.84 9.98 1.81
C GLY A 18 -3.64 9.06 1.70
N SER A 19 -3.17 8.54 2.83
CA SER A 19 -2.01 7.64 2.90
C SER A 19 -2.30 6.31 2.19
N ALA A 20 -3.45 5.69 2.47
CA ALA A 20 -3.84 4.43 1.83
C ALA A 20 -4.07 4.60 0.31
N ARG A 21 -4.71 5.69 -0.13
CA ARG A 21 -4.86 5.99 -1.56
C ARG A 21 -3.52 6.21 -2.25
N GLN A 22 -2.53 6.80 -1.58
CA GLN A 22 -1.18 6.92 -2.14
C GLN A 22 -0.49 5.58 -2.34
N VAL A 23 -0.62 4.63 -1.39
CA VAL A 23 -0.13 3.25 -1.55
C VAL A 23 -0.83 2.59 -2.74
N MET A 24 -2.16 2.64 -2.79
CA MET A 24 -2.96 2.08 -3.89
C MET A 24 -2.54 2.66 -5.25
N MET A 25 -2.33 3.97 -5.33
CA MET A 25 -1.91 4.64 -6.56
C MET A 25 -0.52 4.19 -7.01
N ASN A 26 0.41 3.89 -6.10
CA ASN A 26 1.72 3.36 -6.47
C ASN A 26 1.64 1.91 -6.97
N LEU A 27 0.77 1.08 -6.38
CA LEU A 27 0.49 -0.27 -6.91
C LEU A 27 -0.10 -0.20 -8.33
N GLN A 28 -1.10 0.64 -8.54
CA GLN A 28 -1.68 0.88 -9.88
C GLN A 28 -0.62 1.39 -10.86
N ARG A 29 0.29 2.24 -10.40
CA ARG A 29 1.38 2.76 -11.22
C ARG A 29 2.39 1.69 -11.60
N ALA A 30 2.81 0.84 -10.66
CA ALA A 30 3.71 -0.28 -10.94
C ALA A 30 3.10 -1.23 -11.99
N LYS A 31 1.81 -1.58 -11.82
CA LYS A 31 1.05 -2.35 -12.82
C LYS A 31 1.08 -1.69 -14.20
N PHE A 32 0.78 -0.39 -14.27
CA PHE A 32 0.80 0.34 -15.53
C PHE A 32 2.18 0.35 -16.18
N GLN A 33 3.24 0.54 -15.39
CA GLN A 33 4.61 0.51 -15.90
C GLN A 33 5.01 -0.88 -16.41
N ALA A 34 4.58 -1.96 -15.74
CA ALA A 34 4.83 -3.31 -16.22
C ALA A 34 4.23 -3.55 -17.62
N VAL A 35 2.96 -3.16 -17.80
CA VAL A 35 2.26 -3.28 -19.08
C VAL A 35 2.89 -2.40 -20.17
N LYS A 36 3.29 -1.18 -19.81
CA LYS A 36 3.86 -0.19 -20.74
C LYS A 36 5.25 -0.59 -21.23
N THR A 37 6.12 -1.01 -20.32
CA THR A 37 7.54 -1.30 -20.61
C THR A 37 7.78 -2.74 -21.08
N LYS A 38 6.78 -3.62 -20.91
CA LYS A 38 6.91 -5.06 -21.16
C LYS A 38 7.95 -5.75 -20.28
N LEU A 39 8.21 -5.20 -19.11
CA LEU A 39 9.11 -5.76 -18.09
C LEU A 39 8.36 -5.93 -16.76
N ASN A 40 8.75 -6.89 -15.94
CA ASN A 40 8.14 -7.02 -14.60
C ASN A 40 8.45 -5.77 -13.78
N HIS A 41 7.45 -5.28 -13.05
CA HIS A 41 7.60 -4.18 -12.11
C HIS A 41 7.03 -4.59 -10.77
N ARG A 42 7.61 -4.13 -9.67
CA ARG A 42 7.07 -4.41 -8.35
C ARG A 42 7.05 -3.22 -7.44
N VAL A 43 6.10 -3.22 -6.52
CA VAL A 43 6.18 -2.38 -5.34
C VAL A 43 6.83 -3.19 -4.24
N ARG A 44 7.92 -2.67 -3.68
CA ARG A 44 8.60 -3.24 -2.51
C ARG A 44 8.23 -2.39 -1.30
N PHE A 45 7.80 -3.05 -0.23
CA PHE A 45 7.61 -2.48 1.08
C PHE A 45 8.83 -2.86 1.94
N GLU A 46 9.32 -1.91 2.72
CA GLU A 46 10.51 -2.10 3.55
C GLU A 46 10.26 -1.48 4.92
N ALA A 47 10.48 -2.26 5.98
CA ALA A 47 10.45 -1.75 7.34
C ALA A 47 11.74 -0.96 7.62
N VAL A 48 11.61 0.31 8.01
CA VAL A 48 12.73 1.21 8.32
C VAL A 48 12.49 1.81 9.70
N GLY A 49 13.22 1.31 10.69
CA GLY A 49 13.00 1.67 12.10
C GLY A 49 11.59 1.28 12.54
N ALA A 50 10.81 2.24 13.01
CA ALA A 50 9.41 2.03 13.41
C ALA A 50 8.40 2.23 12.27
N GLY A 51 8.86 2.59 11.07
CA GLY A 51 8.00 2.95 9.94
C GLY A 51 8.12 1.99 8.76
N TRP A 52 7.26 2.23 7.78
CA TRP A 52 7.28 1.54 6.49
C TRP A 52 7.51 2.52 5.36
N VAL A 53 8.38 2.14 4.44
CA VAL A 53 8.59 2.84 3.18
C VAL A 53 8.28 1.92 2.02
N TYR A 54 7.97 2.51 0.87
CA TYR A 54 7.70 1.75 -0.34
C TYR A 54 8.14 2.50 -1.59
N TYR A 55 8.52 1.74 -2.60
CA TYR A 55 9.04 2.25 -3.87
C TYR A 55 8.84 1.23 -5.00
N ILE A 56 8.99 1.69 -6.24
CA ILE A 56 8.80 0.85 -7.43
C ILE A 56 10.17 0.40 -7.94
N GLU A 57 10.30 -0.89 -8.16
CA GLU A 57 11.44 -1.53 -8.82
C GLU A 57 11.01 -2.09 -10.18
N LYS A 58 11.96 -2.19 -11.09
CA LYS A 58 11.82 -2.82 -12.40
C LYS A 58 12.83 -3.95 -12.50
N GLU A 59 12.42 -5.07 -13.10
CA GLU A 59 13.31 -6.17 -13.42
C GLU A 59 13.96 -5.90 -14.79
N ASP A 60 15.26 -5.59 -14.82
CA ASP A 60 16.01 -5.34 -16.06
C ASP A 60 16.56 -6.64 -16.66
N ASN A 61 17.02 -7.54 -15.80
CA ASN A 61 17.44 -8.90 -16.13
C ASN A 61 16.74 -9.88 -15.16
N PRO A 62 16.67 -11.19 -15.48
CA PRO A 62 16.05 -12.17 -14.59
C PRO A 62 16.62 -12.10 -13.17
N ASN A 63 15.76 -11.84 -12.19
CA ASN A 63 16.06 -11.62 -10.77
C ASN A 63 16.92 -10.39 -10.43
N GLU A 64 17.20 -9.51 -11.40
CA GLU A 64 17.91 -8.25 -11.18
C GLU A 64 16.92 -7.09 -11.13
N TRP A 65 16.66 -6.62 -9.92
CA TRP A 65 15.67 -5.58 -9.65
C TRP A 65 16.34 -4.24 -9.37
N ASN A 66 16.02 -3.25 -10.18
CA ASN A 66 16.55 -1.89 -10.07
C ASN A 66 15.44 -0.91 -9.68
N ILE A 67 15.75 0.00 -8.76
CA ILE A 67 14.83 1.08 -8.38
C ILE A 67 14.55 1.94 -9.62
N MET A 68 13.28 2.18 -9.91
CA MET A 68 12.93 3.01 -11.05
C MET A 68 13.29 4.49 -10.80
N ARG A 69 14.16 5.04 -11.65
CA ARG A 69 14.52 6.46 -11.64
C ARG A 69 13.27 7.33 -11.87
N GLY A 70 13.12 8.38 -11.07
CA GLY A 70 11.96 9.28 -11.12
C GLY A 70 10.78 8.87 -10.21
N PHE A 71 10.81 7.67 -9.63
CA PHE A 71 9.86 7.26 -8.59
C PHE A 71 10.51 7.43 -7.22
N LEU A 72 10.06 8.47 -6.51
CA LEU A 72 10.55 8.75 -5.16
C LEU A 72 10.07 7.68 -4.19
N ARG A 73 10.99 7.19 -3.36
CA ARG A 73 10.68 6.43 -2.14
C ARG A 73 9.66 7.20 -1.31
N LYS A 74 8.57 6.53 -0.94
CA LYS A 74 7.48 7.09 -0.13
C LYS A 74 7.49 6.46 1.26
N SER A 75 7.17 7.25 2.27
CA SER A 75 6.98 6.76 3.63
C SER A 75 5.50 6.71 3.96
N ILE A 76 5.07 5.68 4.68
CA ILE A 76 3.79 5.67 5.37
C ILE A 76 3.98 6.45 6.69
N PRO A 77 3.06 7.37 7.06
CA PRO A 77 3.16 8.10 8.32
C PRO A 77 3.21 7.17 9.53
N LEU A 78 4.10 7.48 10.48
CA LEU A 78 4.32 6.68 11.71
C LEU A 78 3.11 6.64 12.66
N GLU A 79 2.14 7.53 12.47
CA GLU A 79 0.89 7.54 13.24
C GLU A 79 -0.07 6.39 12.89
N PHE A 80 0.20 5.65 11.81
CA PHE A 80 -0.59 4.48 11.42
C PHE A 80 0.16 3.19 11.74
N GLN A 81 -0.54 2.23 12.34
CA GLN A 81 -0.06 0.86 12.40
C GLN A 81 -0.22 0.23 11.01
N VAL A 82 0.85 -0.40 10.52
CA VAL A 82 0.88 -1.00 9.18
C VAL A 82 1.15 -2.48 9.31
N ASN A 83 0.28 -3.29 8.69
CA ASN A 83 0.51 -4.70 8.48
C ASN A 83 0.66 -4.96 6.99
N VAL A 84 1.86 -5.33 6.54
CA VAL A 84 2.14 -5.75 5.17
C VAL A 84 2.06 -7.27 5.14
N ASP A 85 1.08 -7.79 4.42
CA ASP A 85 0.82 -9.22 4.27
C ASP A 85 0.89 -9.57 2.79
N PHE A 86 2.10 -9.44 2.23
CA PHE A 86 2.44 -9.84 0.87
C PHE A 86 3.66 -10.76 0.90
N PRO A 87 3.82 -11.68 -0.08
CA PRO A 87 5.02 -12.51 -0.16
C PRO A 87 6.27 -11.64 -0.31
N ASN A 88 7.23 -11.84 0.59
CA ASN A 88 8.49 -11.07 0.65
C ASN A 88 8.26 -9.54 0.69
N ASP A 89 7.15 -9.08 1.28
CA ASP A 89 6.77 -7.67 1.35
C ASP A 89 6.73 -6.97 -0.02
N THR A 90 6.38 -7.72 -1.08
CA THR A 90 6.38 -7.22 -2.47
C THR A 90 5.11 -7.56 -3.21
N VAL A 91 4.74 -6.70 -4.17
CA VAL A 91 3.70 -6.99 -5.16
C VAL A 91 4.31 -6.84 -6.54
N GLU A 92 4.46 -7.97 -7.24
CA GLU A 92 5.08 -8.04 -8.56
C GLU A 92 4.00 -8.10 -9.65
N PHE A 93 4.10 -7.22 -10.63
CA PHE A 93 3.22 -7.14 -11.78
C PHE A 93 3.97 -7.56 -13.04
N SER A 94 3.36 -8.47 -13.78
CA SER A 94 3.83 -8.93 -15.08
C SER A 94 3.53 -7.94 -16.21
N PRO A 95 4.18 -8.07 -17.39
CA PRO A 95 3.83 -7.36 -18.62
C PRO A 95 2.37 -7.49 -19.07
N LEU A 96 1.66 -8.51 -18.58
CA LEU A 96 0.24 -8.74 -18.84
C LEU A 96 -0.67 -8.03 -17.82
N GLY A 97 -0.08 -7.36 -16.83
CA GLY A 97 -0.81 -6.68 -15.75
C GLY A 97 -1.32 -7.62 -14.65
N LEU A 98 -0.93 -8.90 -14.68
CA LEU A 98 -1.23 -9.91 -13.65
C LEU A 98 -0.21 -9.84 -12.51
N VAL A 99 -0.58 -10.37 -11.34
CA VAL A 99 0.31 -10.44 -10.17
C VAL A 99 1.18 -11.68 -10.28
N ALA A 100 2.49 -11.52 -10.49
CA ALA A 100 3.42 -12.60 -10.74
C ALA A 100 3.74 -13.42 -9.48
N ASN A 101 3.83 -12.76 -8.32
CA ASN A 101 4.11 -13.38 -7.02
C ASN A 101 2.82 -13.55 -6.18
N TYR A 102 1.69 -13.86 -6.81
CA TYR A 102 0.41 -13.94 -6.11
C TYR A 102 0.39 -15.06 -5.06
N SER A 103 -0.11 -14.73 -3.86
CA SER A 103 -0.47 -15.70 -2.83
C SER A 103 -1.96 -15.58 -2.49
N SER A 104 -2.63 -16.72 -2.30
CA SER A 104 -4.04 -16.75 -1.88
C SER A 104 -4.22 -16.37 -0.41
N THR A 105 -3.17 -16.49 0.40
CA THR A 105 -3.19 -16.22 1.84
C THR A 105 -2.58 -14.86 2.19
N GLN A 106 -1.56 -14.42 1.43
CA GLN A 106 -0.84 -13.16 1.64
C GLN A 106 -1.08 -12.23 0.45
N ARG A 107 -1.98 -11.27 0.60
CA ARG A 107 -2.38 -10.42 -0.54
C ARG A 107 -2.86 -9.04 -0.15
N SER A 108 -2.44 -8.54 1.01
CA SER A 108 -2.96 -7.26 1.47
C SER A 108 -1.95 -6.41 2.24
N ILE A 109 -2.22 -5.13 2.28
CA ILE A 109 -1.62 -4.22 3.24
C ILE A 109 -2.74 -3.48 3.96
N THR A 110 -2.64 -3.42 5.29
CA THR A 110 -3.60 -2.74 6.16
C THR A 110 -2.92 -1.56 6.84
N LEU A 111 -3.51 -0.38 6.74
CA LEU A 111 -3.17 0.79 7.55
C LEU A 111 -4.26 0.95 8.59
N GLN A 112 -3.89 1.16 9.86
CA GLN A 112 -4.81 1.32 10.99
C GLN A 112 -4.51 2.59 11.79
N SER A 113 -5.54 3.36 12.13
CA SER A 113 -5.45 4.51 13.04
C SER A 113 -6.00 4.16 14.42
N LEU A 114 -5.11 4.01 15.40
CA LEU A 114 -5.52 3.75 16.79
C LEU A 114 -6.41 4.85 17.39
N LYS A 115 -6.28 6.08 16.89
CA LYS A 115 -7.16 7.19 17.31
C LYS A 115 -8.60 6.96 16.85
N LEU A 116 -8.79 6.57 15.58
CA LEU A 116 -10.13 6.26 15.05
C LEU A 116 -10.71 5.01 15.72
N ALA A 117 -9.87 4.02 16.02
CA ALA A 117 -10.28 2.83 16.78
C ALA A 117 -10.83 3.23 18.16
N GLY A 118 -10.13 4.11 18.88
CA GLY A 118 -10.57 4.66 20.15
C GLY A 118 -11.89 5.45 20.10
N TYR A 119 -12.33 5.89 18.92
CA TYR A 119 -13.61 6.56 18.70
C TYR A 119 -14.71 5.66 18.12
N GLY A 120 -14.46 4.36 17.97
CA GLY A 120 -15.40 3.42 17.36
C GLY A 120 -15.77 3.84 15.93
N LYS A 121 -14.77 4.25 15.15
CA LYS A 121 -14.92 4.64 13.74
C LYS A 121 -14.13 3.71 12.85
N PRO A 122 -14.47 3.61 11.55
CA PRO A 122 -13.67 2.86 10.58
C PRO A 122 -12.23 3.35 10.54
N ASP A 123 -11.37 2.59 11.21
CA ASP A 123 -9.99 2.90 11.53
C ASP A 123 -9.01 2.17 10.62
N GLN A 124 -9.48 1.19 9.85
CA GLN A 124 -8.66 0.42 8.93
C GLN A 124 -8.89 0.83 7.48
N ARG A 125 -7.80 0.87 6.71
CA ARG A 125 -7.79 0.94 5.25
C ARG A 125 -6.98 -0.24 4.72
N ILE A 126 -7.67 -1.17 4.06
CA ILE A 126 -7.10 -2.42 3.58
C ILE A 126 -7.02 -2.35 2.06
N ILE A 127 -5.81 -2.54 1.52
CA ILE A 127 -5.57 -2.61 0.09
C ILE A 127 -5.28 -4.06 -0.23
N LYS A 128 -6.17 -4.70 -0.99
CA LYS A 128 -6.03 -6.10 -1.42
C LYS A 128 -5.64 -6.18 -2.88
N VAL A 129 -4.79 -7.13 -3.20
CA VAL A 129 -4.37 -7.41 -4.57
C VAL A 129 -4.89 -8.80 -4.96
N ILE A 130 -5.47 -8.92 -6.15
CA ILE A 130 -6.01 -10.19 -6.68
C ILE A 130 -5.13 -10.66 -7.82
N ALA A 131 -5.02 -11.98 -8.03
CA ALA A 131 -4.21 -12.61 -9.07
C ALA A 131 -4.33 -11.94 -10.45
N GLY A 132 -5.54 -11.53 -10.85
CA GLY A 132 -5.82 -10.81 -12.09
C GLY A 132 -5.25 -9.38 -12.18
N GLY A 133 -4.50 -8.92 -11.18
CA GLY A 133 -3.95 -7.55 -11.12
C GLY A 133 -4.95 -6.49 -10.67
N SER A 134 -6.13 -6.88 -10.22
CA SER A 134 -7.11 -5.94 -9.64
C SER A 134 -6.67 -5.57 -8.23
N ILE A 135 -6.81 -4.29 -7.90
CA ILE A 135 -6.47 -3.74 -6.59
C ILE A 135 -7.76 -3.22 -5.96
N GLN A 136 -8.14 -3.78 -4.82
CA GLN A 136 -9.33 -3.42 -4.06
C GLN A 136 -8.96 -2.52 -2.87
N TYR A 137 -9.82 -1.55 -2.60
CA TYR A 137 -9.72 -0.67 -1.45
C TYR A 137 -10.91 -0.92 -0.53
N ILE A 138 -10.65 -1.28 0.72
CA ILE A 138 -11.66 -1.64 1.71
C ILE A 138 -11.50 -0.73 2.92
N VAL A 139 -12.64 -0.21 3.39
CA VAL A 139 -12.76 0.52 4.66
C VAL A 139 -13.38 -0.44 5.67
N ALA A 140 -12.74 -0.59 6.82
CA ALA A 140 -13.18 -1.51 7.86
C ALA A 140 -12.97 -0.92 9.27
N GLU A 141 -13.63 -1.52 10.25
CA GLU A 141 -13.41 -1.31 11.67
C GLU A 141 -12.56 -2.46 12.19
N GLY A 142 -11.39 -2.15 12.75
CA GLY A 142 -10.58 -3.04 13.55
C GLY A 142 -11.21 -3.14 14.92
N GLY A 143 -11.79 -4.31 15.23
CA GLY A 143 -12.41 -4.59 16.52
C GLY A 143 -11.44 -4.50 17.69
#